data_AF-A0A1D1Y085-F1
#
_entry.id   AF-A0A1D1Y085-F1
#
_cell.length_a   1.000
_cell.length_b   1.000
_cell.length_c   1.000
_cell.angle_alpha   90.00
_cell.angle_beta   90.00
_cell.angle_gamma   90.00
#
_symmetry.space_group_name_H-M   'P 1'
#
loop_
_entity.id
_entity.type
_entity.pdbx_description
1 polymer ?
#
loop_
_entity_poly.entity_id
_entity_poly.type
_entity_poly.pdbx_seq_one_letter_code
_entity_poly.pdbx_strand_id
1 'polypeptide(L)'
;ILSGLLPSIGARRTPAASSSPAKLLAMASDKIRVANPVVEMDGDEMTRVIWTFIKDKLIFPFLDLDIKYYDLGLPNRDATDDKVTVESAEATLKYNVAIKCATITPDEARVKEFNLKSMWKSPNGTIRNILNGTVFREPIICKNVPRLVPGWTKP
;
A
#
# COMPACT_ATOMS: atom_id res chain seq x y z
N ILE A 1 49.95 -24.02 41.66
CA ILE A 1 49.95 -24.99 40.54
C ILE A 1 48.50 -25.47 40.42
N LEU A 2 47.58 -24.84 39.70
CA LEU A 2 47.54 -24.42 38.30
C LEU A 2 46.60 -23.19 38.21
N SER A 3 47.06 -22.12 37.58
CA SER A 3 46.23 -21.06 37.00
C SER A 3 46.05 -21.38 35.51
N GLY A 4 44.82 -21.46 35.00
CA GLY A 4 44.62 -21.72 33.57
C GLY A 4 43.17 -21.77 33.09
N LEU A 5 42.84 -20.82 32.22
CA LEU A 5 41.82 -20.82 31.15
C LEU A 5 40.33 -20.64 31.50
N LEU A 6 39.91 -19.38 31.52
CA LEU A 6 38.62 -18.93 30.95
C LEU A 6 38.93 -17.78 29.97
N PRO A 7 38.60 -17.89 28.67
CA PRO A 7 38.84 -16.81 27.72
C PRO A 7 37.83 -15.67 27.91
N SER A 8 38.34 -14.44 27.95
CA SER A 8 37.56 -13.20 28.02
C SER A 8 36.72 -13.02 26.76
N ILE A 9 35.39 -12.97 26.89
CA ILE A 9 34.48 -12.52 25.83
C ILE A 9 34.69 -11.01 25.65
N GLY A 10 35.38 -10.63 24.59
CA GLY A 10 35.51 -9.24 24.18
C GLY A 10 34.15 -8.69 23.72
N ALA A 11 33.67 -7.64 24.37
CA ALA A 11 32.48 -6.90 23.94
C ALA A 11 32.74 -6.28 22.55
N ARG A 12 32.10 -6.84 21.53
CA ARG A 12 32.10 -6.29 20.17
C ARG A 12 31.29 -4.98 20.20
N ARG A 13 31.98 -3.83 20.17
CA ARG A 13 31.34 -2.54 19.96
C ARG A 13 30.67 -2.56 18.58
N THR A 14 29.35 -2.50 18.54
CA THR A 14 28.61 -2.17 17.32
C THR A 14 28.95 -0.72 16.95
N PRO A 15 29.33 -0.42 15.70
CA PRO A 15 29.49 0.97 15.32
C PRO A 15 28.11 1.62 15.30
N ALA A 16 27.93 2.67 16.10
CA ALA A 16 26.75 3.52 16.02
C ALA A 16 26.68 4.10 14.59
N ALA A 17 25.57 3.83 13.90
CA ALA A 17 25.31 4.42 12.59
C ALA A 17 25.05 5.92 12.76
N SER A 18 26.11 6.73 12.71
CA SER A 18 25.98 8.18 12.63
C SER A 18 25.61 8.56 11.19
N SER A 19 24.32 8.55 10.87
CA SER A 19 23.83 9.14 9.62
C SER A 19 23.85 10.66 9.76
N SER A 20 24.89 11.30 9.23
CA SER A 20 24.97 12.76 9.13
C SER A 20 23.77 13.33 8.35
N PRO A 21 23.16 14.46 8.78
CA PRO A 21 22.03 15.11 8.08
C PRO A 21 22.31 15.41 6.60
N ALA A 22 23.58 15.56 6.23
CA ALA A 22 24.01 15.82 4.86
C ALA A 22 23.70 14.67 3.87
N LYS A 23 23.66 13.41 4.34
CA LYS A 23 23.29 12.26 3.47
C LYS A 23 21.80 12.21 3.16
N LEU A 24 20.96 12.81 4.00
CA LEU A 24 19.51 12.87 3.77
C LEU A 24 19.17 13.94 2.71
N LEU A 25 19.88 15.07 2.71
CA LEU A 25 19.69 16.14 1.73
C LEU A 25 20.22 15.80 0.32
N ALA A 26 21.28 14.99 0.21
CA ALA A 26 21.87 14.63 -1.08
C ALA A 26 21.03 13.65 -1.92
N MET A 27 20.01 13.00 -1.35
CA MET A 27 19.12 12.07 -2.06
C MET A 27 18.01 12.78 -2.85
N ALA A 28 17.86 14.09 -2.72
CA ALA A 28 16.76 14.83 -3.35
C ALA A 28 16.94 15.08 -4.86
N SER A 29 18.11 14.74 -5.45
CA SER A 29 18.43 15.12 -6.84
C SER A 29 18.30 14.00 -7.89
N ASP A 30 18.11 12.73 -7.51
CA ASP A 30 18.12 11.59 -8.45
C ASP A 30 16.81 10.78 -8.51
N LYS A 31 15.68 11.34 -8.05
CA LYS A 31 14.38 10.65 -8.19
C LYS A 31 13.97 10.53 -9.65
N ILE A 32 13.40 9.38 -10.02
CA ILE A 32 12.82 9.17 -11.34
C ILE A 32 11.59 10.06 -11.46
N ARG A 33 11.62 10.99 -12.41
CA ARG A 33 10.49 11.87 -12.70
C ARG A 33 9.43 11.13 -13.48
N VAL A 34 8.20 11.13 -12.97
CA VAL A 34 7.05 10.55 -13.65
C VAL A 34 6.22 11.67 -14.25
N ALA A 35 6.05 11.65 -15.58
CA ALA A 35 5.46 12.76 -16.32
C ALA A 35 3.95 12.92 -16.10
N ASN A 36 3.24 11.81 -15.90
CA ASN A 36 1.79 11.80 -15.74
C ASN A 36 1.41 11.52 -14.29
N PRO A 37 0.31 12.12 -13.78
CA PRO A 37 -0.16 11.83 -12.45
C PRO A 37 -0.74 10.43 -12.32
N VAL A 38 -0.78 9.93 -11.09
CA VAL A 38 -1.43 8.66 -10.73
C VAL A 38 -2.54 8.94 -9.71
N VAL A 39 -3.69 8.29 -9.90
CA VAL A 39 -4.77 8.31 -8.91
C VAL A 39 -4.44 7.32 -7.80
N GLU A 40 -4.40 7.80 -6.57
CA GLU A 40 -4.22 6.97 -5.38
C GLU A 40 -5.56 6.85 -4.65
N MET A 41 -6.02 5.62 -4.46
CA MET A 41 -7.20 5.30 -3.67
C MET A 41 -6.77 4.60 -2.37
N ASP A 42 -6.77 5.31 -1.25
CA ASP A 42 -6.41 4.75 0.06
C ASP A 42 -7.51 3.81 0.58
N GLY A 43 -7.22 3.05 1.64
CA GLY A 43 -8.07 1.96 2.09
C GLY A 43 -8.18 1.83 3.61
N ASP A 44 -8.41 0.59 4.06
CA ASP A 44 -8.82 0.29 5.43
C ASP A 44 -7.89 -0.72 6.14
N GLU A 45 -8.04 -0.78 7.47
CA GLU A 45 -7.44 -1.78 8.37
C GLU A 45 -5.91 -1.96 8.16
N MET A 46 -5.44 -3.21 8.17
CA MET A 46 -4.02 -3.54 8.01
C MET A 46 -3.46 -3.11 6.65
N THR A 47 -4.30 -3.11 5.61
CA THR A 47 -3.83 -2.72 4.28
C THR A 47 -3.48 -1.25 4.20
N ARG A 48 -4.20 -0.36 4.91
CA ARG A 48 -3.86 1.07 5.02
C ARG A 48 -2.49 1.31 5.67
N VAL A 49 -2.18 0.56 6.73
CA VAL A 49 -0.90 0.64 7.43
C VAL A 49 0.24 0.18 6.52
N ILE A 50 0.07 -0.97 5.87
CA ILE A 50 1.06 -1.51 4.92
C ILE A 50 1.24 -0.56 3.73
N TRP A 51 0.14 0.04 3.23
CA TRP A 51 0.18 0.97 2.11
C TRP A 51 1.01 2.21 2.41
N THR A 52 0.87 2.77 3.62
CA THR A 52 1.72 3.88 4.10
C THR A 52 3.20 3.48 4.08
N PHE A 53 3.54 2.30 4.61
CA PHE A 53 4.92 1.81 4.61
C PHE A 53 5.48 1.62 3.19
N ILE A 54 4.71 1.03 2.27
CA ILE A 54 5.11 0.85 0.87
C ILE A 54 5.44 2.19 0.24
N LYS A 55 4.56 3.18 0.38
CA LYS A 55 4.77 4.52 -0.19
C LYS A 55 6.04 5.17 0.36
N ASP A 56 6.20 5.19 1.67
CA ASP A 56 7.29 5.90 2.34
C ASP A 56 8.66 5.24 2.15
N LYS A 57 8.70 3.91 2.03
CA LYS A 57 9.97 3.16 1.99
C LYS A 57 10.36 2.71 0.59
N LEU A 58 9.38 2.46 -0.28
CA LEU A 58 9.61 1.79 -1.55
C LEU A 58 9.24 2.64 -2.76
N ILE A 59 8.46 3.72 -2.60
CA ILE A 59 8.00 4.56 -3.71
C ILE A 59 8.62 5.97 -3.64
N PHE A 60 8.24 6.77 -2.65
CA PHE A 60 8.63 8.18 -2.55
C PHE A 60 10.13 8.47 -2.38
N PRO A 61 10.95 7.57 -1.84
CA PRO A 61 12.40 7.76 -1.87
C PRO A 61 12.99 7.75 -3.29
N PHE A 62 12.31 7.11 -4.25
CA PHE A 62 12.86 6.83 -5.58
C PHE A 62 12.10 7.51 -6.72
N LEU A 63 10.82 7.82 -6.54
CA LEU A 63 9.96 8.41 -7.57
C LEU A 63 9.51 9.82 -7.16
N ASP A 64 9.52 10.73 -8.14
CA ASP A 64 8.83 12.02 -8.08
C ASP A 64 7.51 11.89 -8.84
N LEU A 65 6.41 11.86 -8.08
CA LEU A 65 5.07 11.47 -8.54
C LEU A 65 4.05 12.55 -8.16
N ASP A 66 3.30 13.03 -9.15
CA ASP A 66 2.07 13.78 -8.91
C ASP A 66 0.93 12.82 -8.56
N ILE A 67 0.49 12.84 -7.30
CA ILE A 67 -0.57 11.96 -6.81
C ILE A 67 -1.89 12.73 -6.69
N LYS A 68 -2.92 12.17 -7.32
CA LYS A 68 -4.31 12.58 -7.10
C LYS A 68 -4.91 11.66 -6.05
N TYR A 69 -4.86 12.11 -4.80
CA TYR A 69 -5.21 11.31 -3.63
C TYR A 69 -6.71 11.33 -3.33
N TYR A 70 -7.28 10.15 -3.10
CA TYR A 70 -8.67 9.94 -2.69
C TYR A 70 -8.69 8.94 -1.53
N ASP A 71 -9.22 9.34 -0.38
CA ASP A 71 -9.36 8.45 0.77
C ASP A 71 -10.63 7.62 0.66
N LEU A 72 -10.53 6.35 0.26
CA LEU A 72 -11.67 5.43 0.22
C LEU A 72 -11.84 4.63 1.52
N GLY A 73 -11.15 5.03 2.59
CA GLY A 73 -11.39 4.50 3.93
C GLY A 73 -12.85 4.66 4.32
N LEU A 74 -13.40 3.65 4.99
CA LEU A 74 -14.81 3.58 5.35
C LEU A 74 -15.32 4.84 6.07
N PRO A 75 -14.58 5.46 7.03
CA PRO A 75 -15.03 6.71 7.65
C PRO A 75 -15.17 7.87 6.66
N ASN A 76 -14.25 8.01 5.71
CA ASN A 76 -14.32 9.09 4.72
C ASN A 76 -15.40 8.85 3.67
N ARG A 77 -15.61 7.60 3.27
CA ARG A 77 -16.76 7.24 2.43
C ARG A 77 -18.07 7.56 3.11
N ASP A 78 -18.23 7.22 4.39
CA ASP A 78 -19.43 7.59 5.14
C ASP A 78 -19.60 9.11 5.28
N ALA A 79 -18.51 9.84 5.58
CA ALA A 79 -18.53 11.30 5.68
C ALA A 79 -18.97 11.99 4.38
N THR A 80 -18.59 11.43 3.23
CA THR A 80 -18.85 12.01 1.89
C THR A 80 -20.09 11.43 1.19
N ASP A 81 -20.90 10.63 1.90
CA ASP A 81 -22.03 9.89 1.32
C ASP A 81 -21.61 9.03 0.09
N ASP A 82 -20.43 8.43 0.19
CA ASP A 82 -19.73 7.61 -0.81
C ASP A 82 -19.36 8.34 -2.11
N LYS A 83 -19.47 9.69 -2.16
CA LYS A 83 -19.07 10.49 -3.34
C LYS A 83 -17.60 10.35 -3.69
N VAL A 84 -16.71 10.24 -2.69
CA VAL A 84 -15.27 10.09 -2.90
C VAL A 84 -14.93 8.85 -3.75
N THR A 85 -15.75 7.78 -3.65
CA THR A 85 -15.59 6.57 -4.47
C THR A 85 -15.84 6.87 -5.95
N VAL A 86 -16.90 7.62 -6.26
CA VAL A 86 -17.25 8.02 -7.64
C VAL A 86 -16.20 8.98 -8.20
N GLU A 87 -15.83 10.01 -7.42
CA GLU A 87 -14.84 11.01 -7.81
C GLU A 87 -13.47 10.37 -8.12
N SER A 88 -13.07 9.34 -7.35
CA SER A 88 -11.84 8.61 -7.61
C SER A 88 -11.87 7.83 -8.94
N ALA A 89 -13.04 7.29 -9.31
CA ALA A 89 -13.21 6.59 -10.58
C ALA A 89 -13.21 7.57 -11.76
N GLU A 90 -13.86 8.72 -11.63
CA GLU A 90 -13.84 9.79 -12.64
C GLU A 90 -12.43 10.36 -12.84
N ALA A 91 -11.67 10.54 -11.74
CA ALA A 91 -10.27 10.91 -11.81
C ALA A 91 -9.44 9.86 -12.56
N THR A 92 -9.77 8.57 -12.37
CA THR A 92 -9.11 7.48 -13.08
C THR A 92 -9.40 7.52 -14.58
N LEU A 93 -10.63 7.84 -15.00
CA LEU A 93 -10.94 8.09 -16.42
C LEU A 93 -10.12 9.27 -16.99
N LYS A 94 -9.90 10.31 -16.19
CA LYS A 94 -9.13 11.49 -16.60
C LYS A 94 -7.62 11.23 -16.70
N TYR A 95 -7.05 10.50 -15.74
CA TYR A 95 -5.60 10.31 -15.59
C TYR A 95 -5.10 8.91 -15.99
N ASN A 96 -6.00 8.03 -16.42
CA ASN A 96 -5.80 6.68 -16.95
C ASN A 96 -5.30 5.62 -15.95
N VAL A 97 -4.49 5.99 -14.96
CA VAL A 97 -3.85 5.03 -14.05
C VAL A 97 -4.30 5.29 -12.61
N ALA A 98 -4.75 4.23 -11.95
CA ALA A 98 -5.07 4.23 -10.53
C ALA A 98 -4.41 3.06 -9.81
N ILE A 99 -4.02 3.31 -8.55
CA ILE A 99 -3.57 2.29 -7.61
C ILE A 99 -4.49 2.35 -6.40
N LYS A 100 -5.00 1.19 -6.00
CA LYS A 100 -6.04 1.10 -4.98
C LYS A 100 -5.64 0.15 -3.85
N CYS A 101 -5.76 0.64 -2.62
CA CYS A 101 -5.68 -0.16 -1.40
C CYS A 101 -7.00 -0.93 -1.16
N ALA A 102 -6.94 -2.04 -0.42
CA ALA A 102 -8.13 -2.79 -0.06
C ALA A 102 -9.04 -1.96 0.86
N THR A 103 -10.35 -2.10 0.68
CA THR A 103 -11.39 -1.30 1.34
C THR A 103 -12.46 -2.21 1.92
N ILE A 104 -13.00 -1.88 3.07
CA ILE A 104 -14.13 -2.59 3.68
C ILE A 104 -15.36 -2.45 2.77
N THR A 105 -16.11 -3.53 2.57
CA THR A 105 -17.49 -3.43 2.09
C THR A 105 -18.37 -3.73 3.30
N PRO A 106 -19.09 -2.73 3.86
CA PRO A 106 -19.76 -2.91 5.13
C PRO A 106 -20.96 -3.86 5.00
N ASP A 107 -21.09 -4.75 5.98
CA ASP A 107 -22.30 -5.54 6.27
C ASP A 107 -23.03 -4.95 7.48
N GLU A 108 -24.08 -5.61 7.98
CA GLU A 108 -24.86 -5.13 9.13
C GLU A 108 -24.01 -5.00 10.40
N ALA A 109 -22.99 -5.83 10.56
CA ALA A 109 -22.08 -5.77 11.71
C ALA A 109 -21.18 -4.54 11.61
N ARG A 110 -20.59 -4.28 10.44
CA ARG A 110 -19.75 -3.10 10.21
C ARG A 110 -20.54 -1.80 10.27
N VAL A 111 -21.80 -1.78 9.84
CA VAL A 111 -22.69 -0.61 10.02
C VAL A 111 -22.82 -0.25 11.50
N LYS A 112 -22.98 -1.25 12.38
CA LYS A 112 -23.05 -1.02 13.83
C LYS A 112 -21.70 -0.66 14.44
N GLU A 113 -20.64 -1.35 14.06
CA GLU A 113 -19.29 -1.12 14.58
C GLU A 113 -18.79 0.30 14.29
N PHE A 114 -19.02 0.80 13.07
CA PHE A 114 -18.56 2.11 12.64
C PHE A 114 -19.63 3.21 12.73
N ASN A 115 -20.84 2.87 13.21
CA ASN A 115 -21.99 3.78 13.28
C ASN A 115 -22.25 4.51 11.94
N LEU A 116 -22.31 3.72 10.86
CA LEU A 116 -22.45 4.25 9.49
C LEU A 116 -23.86 4.82 9.24
N LYS A 117 -23.94 5.86 8.42
CA LYS A 117 -25.22 6.40 7.93
C LYS A 117 -26.00 5.40 7.10
N SER A 118 -25.29 4.51 6.38
CA SER A 118 -25.88 3.56 5.44
C SER A 118 -24.94 2.37 5.20
N MET A 119 -25.50 1.27 4.71
CA MET A 119 -24.72 0.16 4.19
C MET A 119 -24.21 0.50 2.79
N TRP A 120 -23.06 1.17 2.73
CA TRP A 120 -22.45 1.61 1.47
C TRP A 120 -22.09 0.44 0.54
N LYS A 121 -22.23 0.65 -0.77
CA LYS A 121 -21.87 -0.35 -1.77
C LYS A 121 -20.36 -0.60 -1.77
N SER A 122 -19.95 -1.71 -2.36
CA SER A 122 -18.52 -2.02 -2.50
C SER A 122 -17.85 -0.98 -3.42
N PRO A 123 -16.76 -0.31 -2.98
CA PRO A 123 -16.03 0.63 -3.83
C PRO A 123 -15.52 -0.03 -5.11
N ASN A 124 -15.10 -1.30 -5.02
CA ASN A 124 -14.62 -2.05 -6.17
C ASN A 124 -15.73 -2.24 -7.22
N GLY A 125 -16.98 -2.44 -6.80
CA GLY A 125 -18.13 -2.56 -7.70
C GLY A 125 -18.44 -1.23 -8.38
N THR A 126 -18.52 -0.15 -7.58
CA THR A 126 -18.76 1.21 -8.10
C THR A 126 -17.71 1.62 -9.13
N ILE A 127 -16.42 1.48 -8.82
CA ILE A 127 -15.32 1.84 -9.71
C ILE A 127 -15.38 1.02 -11.01
N ARG A 128 -15.59 -0.29 -10.95
CA ARG A 128 -15.67 -1.15 -12.15
C ARG A 128 -16.85 -0.79 -13.04
N ASN A 129 -18.00 -0.44 -12.46
CA ASN A 129 -19.17 -0.03 -13.23
C ASN A 129 -18.93 1.29 -13.99
N ILE A 130 -18.13 2.20 -13.42
CA ILE A 130 -17.79 3.49 -14.05
C ILE A 130 -16.71 3.31 -15.12
N LEU A 131 -15.62 2.62 -14.80
CA LEU A 131 -14.48 2.44 -15.72
C LEU A 131 -14.82 1.49 -16.88
N ASN A 132 -15.68 0.52 -16.62
CA ASN A 132 -15.94 -0.63 -17.50
C ASN A 132 -14.66 -1.46 -17.79
N GLY A 133 -14.80 -2.62 -18.41
CA GLY A 133 -13.67 -3.46 -18.85
C GLY A 133 -13.54 -4.81 -18.14
N THR A 134 -12.35 -5.40 -18.20
CA THR A 134 -12.08 -6.78 -17.75
C THR A 134 -11.02 -6.81 -16.66
N VAL A 135 -11.29 -7.56 -15.59
CA VAL A 135 -10.34 -7.76 -14.50
C VAL A 135 -9.52 -9.03 -14.76
N PHE A 136 -8.22 -8.86 -14.98
CA PHE A 136 -7.27 -9.96 -15.02
C PHE A 136 -6.68 -10.22 -13.63
N ARG A 137 -6.46 -11.49 -13.30
CA ARG A 137 -5.81 -11.91 -12.04
C ARG A 137 -4.77 -12.97 -12.36
N GLU A 138 -3.55 -12.72 -11.96
CA GLU A 138 -2.41 -13.61 -12.18
C GLU A 138 -1.69 -13.88 -10.84
N PRO A 139 -1.26 -15.12 -10.57
CA PRO A 139 -0.52 -15.44 -9.36
C PRO A 139 0.92 -14.90 -9.40
N ILE A 140 1.45 -14.46 -8.25
CA ILE A 140 2.88 -14.21 -8.08
C ILE A 140 3.54 -15.52 -7.64
N ILE A 141 4.36 -16.11 -8.50
CA ILE A 141 4.96 -17.44 -8.27
C ILE A 141 6.31 -17.34 -7.55
N CYS A 142 6.40 -17.97 -6.38
CA CYS A 142 7.64 -18.11 -5.60
C CYS A 142 8.18 -19.53 -5.73
N LYS A 143 9.43 -19.70 -6.20
CA LYS A 143 10.06 -21.03 -6.41
C LYS A 143 10.09 -21.91 -5.15
N ASN A 144 10.09 -21.29 -3.97
CA ASN A 144 10.15 -21.96 -2.67
C ASN A 144 8.78 -22.19 -2.01
N VAL A 145 7.67 -21.82 -2.67
CA VAL A 145 6.31 -22.05 -2.16
C VAL A 145 5.66 -23.16 -3.00
N PRO A 146 5.39 -24.35 -2.45
CA PRO A 146 4.74 -25.41 -3.20
C PRO A 146 3.29 -25.02 -3.58
N ARG A 147 2.88 -25.41 -4.79
CA ARG A 147 1.52 -25.18 -5.30
C ARG A 147 0.55 -26.16 -4.65
N LEU A 148 -0.65 -25.69 -4.31
CA LEU A 148 -1.71 -26.54 -3.73
C LEU A 148 -2.11 -27.68 -4.68
N VAL A 149 -2.15 -27.40 -5.99
CA VAL A 149 -2.40 -28.39 -7.04
C VAL A 149 -1.07 -28.70 -7.74
N PRO A 150 -0.47 -29.88 -7.52
CA PRO A 150 0.88 -30.19 -8.04
C PRO A 150 1.00 -30.18 -9.57
N GLY A 151 -0.09 -30.51 -10.28
CA GLY A 151 -0.12 -30.54 -11.74
C GLY A 151 -0.17 -29.18 -12.42
N TRP A 152 -0.42 -28.10 -11.67
CA TRP A 152 -0.37 -26.74 -12.21
C TRP A 152 1.08 -26.37 -12.46
N THR A 153 1.55 -26.55 -13.68
CA THR A 153 2.89 -26.13 -14.13
C THR A 153 2.89 -24.76 -14.78
N LYS A 154 1.72 -24.31 -15.24
CA LYS A 154 1.37 -22.99 -15.83
C LYS A 154 -0.03 -22.57 -15.33
N PRO A 155 -0.46 -21.29 -15.39
CA PRO A 155 0.20 -20.13 -15.98
C PRO A 155 1.55 -19.83 -15.32
#